data_AF-A0A482WTE3-F1
#
_entry.id   AF-A0A482WTE3-F1
#
_cell.length_a   1.000
_cell.length_b   1.000
_cell.length_c   1.000
_cell.angle_alpha   90.00
_cell.angle_beta   90.00
_cell.angle_gamma   90.00
#
_symmetry.space_group_name_H-M   'P 1'
#
loop_
_entity.id
_entity.type
_entity.pdbx_description
1 polymer ?
#
loop_
_entity_poly.entity_id
_entity_poly.type
_entity_poly.pdbx_seq_one_letter_code
_entity_poly.pdbx_strand_id
1 'polypeptide(L)'
;MIHSVLYQPVEAGQHCTFLIHSNGSVSACGKNSYGRLGLGDSNHQATPKKVLIDAKIKKVSSSKGSDGHTFALTEHGQVYSWGDGEC
;
A
#
# COMPACT_ATOMS: atom_id res chain seq x y z
N MET A 1 31.14 13.08 6.23
CA MET A 1 30.35 12.45 5.15
C MET A 1 29.16 11.78 5.83
N ILE A 2 27.94 12.30 5.65
CA ILE A 2 26.73 11.73 6.26
C ILE A 2 26.15 10.78 5.22
N HIS A 3 26.14 9.48 5.49
CA HIS A 3 25.45 8.52 4.64
C HIS A 3 23.96 8.54 5.01
N SER A 4 23.11 9.04 4.11
CA SER A 4 21.67 8.84 4.23
C SER A 4 21.35 7.39 3.85
N VAL A 5 20.92 6.61 4.83
CA VAL A 5 20.31 5.30 4.55
C VAL A 5 18.87 5.59 4.13
N LEU A 6 18.50 5.24 2.89
CA LEU A 6 17.13 5.36 2.41
C LEU A 6 16.29 4.26 3.09
N TYR A 7 15.64 4.60 4.19
CA TYR A 7 14.65 3.71 4.80
C TYR A 7 13.42 3.67 3.90
N GLN A 8 13.01 2.47 3.47
CA GLN A 8 11.73 2.26 2.81
C GLN A 8 10.64 2.25 3.88
N PRO A 9 9.68 3.19 3.86
CA PRO A 9 8.57 3.14 4.80
C PRO A 9 7.76 1.87 4.59
N VAL A 10 7.48 1.18 5.70
CA VAL A 10 6.64 -0.02 5.72
C VAL A 10 5.35 0.32 6.45
N GLU A 11 4.24 -0.17 5.93
CA GLU A 11 2.94 -0.09 6.59
C GLU A 11 2.34 -1.49 6.69
N ALA A 12 2.01 -1.91 7.92
CA ALA A 12 1.51 -3.27 8.19
C ALA A 12 0.04 -3.21 8.62
N GLY A 13 -0.88 -3.63 7.75
CA GLY A 13 -2.32 -3.77 8.01
C GLY A 13 -2.70 -5.09 8.69
N GLN A 14 -4.00 -5.40 8.77
CA GLN A 14 -4.45 -6.71 9.27
C GLN A 14 -4.12 -7.81 8.25
N HIS A 15 -2.99 -8.50 8.47
CA HIS A 15 -2.44 -9.55 7.61
C HIS A 15 -1.97 -9.10 6.22
N CYS A 16 -1.71 -7.81 6.02
CA CYS A 16 -1.12 -7.27 4.79
C CYS A 16 0.01 -6.31 5.10
N THR A 17 0.94 -6.18 4.16
CA THR A 17 2.10 -5.30 4.27
C THR A 17 2.25 -4.50 2.99
N PHE A 18 2.53 -3.21 3.13
CA PHE A 18 2.83 -2.29 2.05
C PHE A 18 4.25 -1.76 2.20
N LEU A 19 4.98 -1.74 1.09
CA LEU A 19 6.33 -1.19 0.96
C LEU A 19 6.24 0.06 0.10
N ILE A 20 6.67 1.19 0.63
CA ILE A 20 6.79 2.44 -0.11
C ILE A 20 8.27 2.58 -0.53
N HIS A 21 8.52 2.56 -1.83
CA HIS A 21 9.87 2.66 -2.38
C HIS A 21 10.31 4.12 -2.48
N SER A 22 11.62 4.36 -2.55
CA SER A 22 12.19 5.71 -2.64
C SER A 22 11.75 6.50 -3.88
N ASN A 23 11.29 5.82 -4.94
CA ASN A 23 10.74 6.44 -6.13
C ASN A 23 9.22 6.75 -6.03
N GLY A 24 8.60 6.50 -4.86
CA GLY A 24 7.18 6.68 -4.61
C GLY A 24 6.29 5.55 -5.10
N SER A 25 6.84 4.46 -5.66
CA SER A 25 6.04 3.28 -6.00
C SER A 25 5.68 2.45 -4.76
N VAL A 26 4.59 1.69 -4.85
CA VAL A 26 4.10 0.84 -3.75
C VAL A 26 4.07 -0.62 -4.18
N SER A 27 4.56 -1.50 -3.30
CA SER A 27 4.33 -2.95 -3.40
C SER A 27 3.51 -3.43 -2.21
N ALA A 28 2.69 -4.45 -2.41
CA ALA A 28 1.83 -5.01 -1.38
C ALA A 28 1.90 -6.54 -1.34
N CYS A 29 1.80 -7.14 -0.15
CA CYS A 29 1.66 -8.58 0.04
C CYS A 29 0.76 -8.92 1.24
N GLY A 30 0.40 -10.20 1.34
CA GLY A 30 -0.42 -10.77 2.41
C GLY A 30 -1.84 -11.10 1.97
N LYS A 31 -2.79 -10.95 2.91
CA LYS A 31 -4.21 -11.18 2.68
C LYS A 31 -4.75 -10.15 1.68
N ASN A 32 -5.48 -10.59 0.65
CA ASN A 32 -6.11 -9.71 -0.35
C ASN A 32 -7.64 -9.87 -0.40
N SER A 33 -8.25 -10.41 0.66
CA SER A 33 -9.71 -10.39 0.78
C SER A 33 -10.20 -8.95 0.70
N TYR A 34 -11.29 -8.74 -0.04
CA TYR A 34 -11.87 -7.42 -0.37
C TYR A 34 -10.97 -6.55 -1.25
N GLY A 35 -9.97 -7.12 -1.94
CA GLY A 35 -9.06 -6.34 -2.79
C GLY A 35 -8.14 -5.38 -2.01
N ARG A 36 -7.92 -5.62 -0.70
CA ARG A 36 -7.19 -4.71 0.19
C ARG A 36 -5.76 -4.38 -0.25
N LEU A 37 -5.15 -5.19 -1.13
CA LEU A 37 -3.82 -4.93 -1.69
C LEU A 37 -3.84 -3.99 -2.91
N GLY A 38 -5.01 -3.70 -3.50
CA GLY A 38 -5.12 -2.77 -4.63
C GLY A 38 -4.61 -3.34 -5.97
N LEU A 39 -4.60 -4.66 -6.12
CA LEU A 39 -3.99 -5.35 -7.27
C LEU A 39 -4.94 -5.60 -8.44
N GLY A 40 -6.18 -5.11 -8.36
CA GLY A 40 -7.24 -5.37 -9.35
C GLY A 40 -7.88 -6.76 -9.23
N ASP A 41 -7.51 -7.52 -8.20
CA ASP A 41 -8.07 -8.84 -7.88
C ASP A 41 -8.19 -9.02 -6.35
N SER A 42 -8.69 -10.17 -5.90
CA SER A 42 -8.76 -10.57 -4.48
C SER A 42 -7.82 -11.74 -4.14
N ASN A 43 -6.81 -12.00 -4.95
CA ASN A 43 -5.89 -13.12 -4.75
C ASN A 43 -4.82 -12.77 -3.72
N HIS A 44 -4.65 -13.62 -2.70
CA HIS A 44 -3.58 -13.50 -1.71
C HIS A 44 -2.20 -13.47 -2.38
N GLN A 45 -1.28 -12.69 -1.82
CA GLN A 45 0.08 -12.59 -2.35
C GLN A 45 1.10 -12.99 -1.29
N ALA A 46 1.85 -14.06 -1.53
CA ALA A 46 2.92 -14.49 -0.62
C ALA A 46 4.15 -13.57 -0.70
N THR A 47 4.34 -12.87 -1.82
CA THR A 47 5.46 -11.97 -2.06
C THR A 47 4.98 -10.58 -2.47
N PRO A 48 5.76 -9.51 -2.23
CA PRO A 48 5.38 -8.16 -2.64
C PRO A 48 5.12 -8.05 -4.14
N LYS A 49 3.90 -7.66 -4.52
CA LYS A 49 3.50 -7.37 -5.89
C LYS A 49 3.27 -5.87 -6.04
N LYS A 50 3.70 -5.29 -7.17
CA LYS A 50 3.55 -3.86 -7.44
C LYS A 50 2.07 -3.48 -7.54
N VAL A 51 1.66 -2.43 -6.83
CA VAL A 51 0.34 -1.80 -6.94
C VAL A 51 0.38 -0.78 -8.07
N LEU A 52 -0.61 -0.81 -8.96
CA LEU A 52 -0.65 0.06 -10.14
C LEU A 52 -1.38 1.37 -9.79
N ILE A 53 -0.61 2.34 -9.30
CA ILE A 53 -1.09 3.70 -9.03
C ILE A 53 -0.28 4.67 -9.90
N ASP A 54 -0.97 5.50 -10.67
CA ASP A 54 -0.35 6.51 -11.54
C ASP A 54 -0.03 7.80 -10.76
N ALA A 55 0.68 7.66 -9.64
CA ALA A 55 1.12 8.75 -8.79
C ALA A 55 2.29 8.33 -7.88
N LYS A 56 3.09 9.30 -7.44
CA LYS A 56 4.12 9.07 -6.41
C LYS A 56 3.50 9.11 -5.02
N ILE A 57 3.57 7.98 -4.33
CA ILE A 57 3.00 7.81 -2.99
C ILE A 57 4.06 8.14 -1.94
N LYS A 58 3.69 9.01 -1.00
CA LYS A 58 4.53 9.33 0.17
C LYS A 58 4.12 8.60 1.44
N LYS A 59 2.87 8.15 1.53
CA LYS A 59 2.33 7.45 2.71
C LYS A 59 1.19 6.54 2.32
N VAL A 60 1.15 5.37 2.95
CA VAL A 60 0.03 4.42 2.91
C VAL A 60 -0.52 4.27 4.33
N SER A 61 -1.81 4.01 4.45
CA SER A 61 -2.47 3.65 5.69
C SER A 61 -3.54 2.61 5.40
N SER A 62 -3.43 1.43 6.00
CA SER A 62 -4.35 0.32 5.87
C SER A 62 -4.99 -0.03 7.20
N SER A 63 -6.23 -0.50 7.15
CA SER A 63 -6.99 -0.90 8.31
C SER A 63 -6.27 -2.01 9.10
N LYS A 64 -6.35 -1.92 10.43
CA LYS A 64 -5.86 -2.97 11.34
C LYS A 64 -6.97 -3.92 11.79
N GLY A 65 -8.22 -3.62 11.42
CA GLY A 65 -9.41 -4.43 11.69
C GLY A 65 -9.85 -5.26 10.49
N SER A 66 -11.03 -5.87 10.63
CA SER A 66 -11.66 -6.78 9.67
C SER A 66 -11.76 -6.22 8.25
N ASP A 67 -12.24 -4.99 8.16
CA ASP A 67 -12.78 -4.39 6.94
C ASP A 67 -11.59 -3.79 6.18
N GLY A 68 -11.15 -4.49 5.14
CA GLY A 68 -9.83 -4.32 4.54
C GLY A 68 -9.74 -3.13 3.60
N HIS A 69 -9.79 -1.91 4.12
CA HIS A 69 -9.59 -0.68 3.34
C HIS A 69 -8.16 -0.14 3.47
N THR A 70 -7.68 0.51 2.42
CA THR A 70 -6.35 1.12 2.36
C THR A 70 -6.43 2.45 1.65
N PHE A 71 -5.67 3.43 2.16
CA PHE A 71 -5.51 4.75 1.58
C PHE A 71 -4.05 5.01 1.23
N ALA A 72 -3.82 5.75 0.15
CA ALA A 72 -2.51 6.27 -0.23
C ALA A 72 -2.56 7.76 -0.46
N LEU A 73 -1.59 8.47 0.13
CA LEU A 73 -1.40 9.91 -0.01
C LEU A 73 -0.23 10.18 -0.96
N THR A 74 -0.46 11.00 -1.97
CA THR A 74 0.59 11.40 -2.92
C THR A 74 1.47 12.51 -2.37
N GLU A 75 2.63 12.72 -3.01
CA GLU A 75 3.49 13.89 -2.76
C GLU A 75 2.75 15.22 -2.94
N HIS A 76 1.78 15.26 -3.86
CA HIS A 76 0.97 16.44 -4.20
C HIS A 76 -0.34 16.57 -3.39
N GLY A 77 -0.57 15.70 -2.40
CA GLY A 77 -1.74 15.80 -1.52
C GLY A 77 -3.02 15.17 -2.06
N GLN A 78 -2.96 14.43 -3.17
CA GLN A 78 -4.09 13.62 -3.64
C GLN A 78 -4.20 12.33 -2.81
N VAL A 79 -5.41 11.82 -2.66
CA VAL A 79 -5.68 10.58 -1.92
C VAL A 79 -6.32 9.56 -2.85
N TYR A 80 -5.80 8.33 -2.80
CA TYR A 80 -6.37 7.16 -3.44
C TYR A 80 -6.87 6.20 -2.35
N SER A 81 -7.95 5.49 -2.62
CA SER A 81 -8.50 4.46 -1.74
C SER A 81 -8.81 3.19 -2.51
N TRP A 82 -8.67 2.06 -1.84
CA TRP A 82 -9.06 0.74 -2.36
C TRP A 82 -9.35 -0.23 -1.22
N GLY A 83 -9.81 -1.43 -1.57
CA GLY A 83 -10.15 -2.47 -0.62
C GLY A 83 -11.64 -2.62 -0.44
N ASP A 84 -12.06 -2.93 0.78
CA ASP A 84 -13.48 -3.08 1.20
C ASP A 84 -14.28 -1.77 1.18
N GLY A 85 -13.82 -0.78 0.42
CA GLY A 85 -14.56 0.44 0.20
C GLY A 85 -15.79 0.12 -0.64
N GLU A 86 -16.96 0.13 -0.03
CA GLU A 86 -18.13 0.68 -0.71
C GLU A 86 -17.71 2.11 -1.16
N CYS A 87 -17.44 2.27 -2.46
CA CYS A 87 -17.18 3.56 -3.10
C CYS A 87 -18.48 4.30 -3.36
#